data_AF-A0A2K3CTQ0-F1
#
_entry.id   AF-A0A2K3CTQ0-F1
#
_cell.length_a   1.000
_cell.length_b   1.000
_cell.length_c   1.000
_cell.angle_alpha   90.00
_cell.angle_beta   90.00
_cell.angle_gamma   90.00
#
_symmetry.space_group_name_H-M   'P 1'
#
loop_
_entity.id
_entity.type
_entity.pdbx_description
1 polymer ?
#
loop_
_entity_poly.entity_id
_entity_poly.type
_entity_poly.pdbx_seq_one_letter_code
_entity_poly.pdbx_strand_id
1 'polypeptide(L)'
;MSEVKDSTEEVFEACSGADVNSVTRVCAGGKSATRASAQGLQLVLEDVEPYYGNTIIDSAKYRDHVSLFDDDVLMCVKQSTKYQEALSKDPSLTNMRTAKDAQSLLASMNRAEISGGTERQAAWLTAGNLKFREAWHDSIMQLGLSLEQYAALRNFKRQTNQAFHQTSPPSEALMELKKVAVPAEYSQYKEPLIKLLEILSAAPGTR
;
A
#
# COMPACT_ATOMS: atom_id res chain seq x y z
N MET A 1 -70.06 -17.90 -13.26
CA MET A 1 -69.36 -18.30 -12.01
C MET A 1 -68.37 -17.19 -11.73
N SER A 2 -68.91 -16.09 -11.24
CA SER A 2 -68.98 -15.72 -9.80
C SER A 2 -67.72 -14.90 -9.50
N GLU A 3 -67.84 -13.58 -9.60
CA GLU A 3 -68.26 -12.69 -8.51
C GLU A 3 -67.15 -12.63 -7.45
N VAL A 4 -66.66 -11.48 -6.97
CA VAL A 4 -67.22 -10.14 -6.81
C VAL A 4 -66.01 -9.27 -6.37
N LYS A 5 -65.80 -8.10 -6.98
CA LYS A 5 -65.91 -6.73 -6.40
C LYS A 5 -65.14 -6.54 -5.08
N ASP A 6 -64.57 -5.40 -4.72
CA ASP A 6 -64.66 -3.99 -5.13
C ASP A 6 -63.45 -3.33 -4.41
N SER A 7 -62.81 -2.29 -4.94
CA SER A 7 -62.99 -0.89 -4.48
C SER A 7 -62.80 -0.72 -2.96
N THR A 8 -62.09 0.25 -2.40
CA THR A 8 -61.84 1.65 -2.77
C THR A 8 -61.00 2.21 -1.59
N GLU A 9 -60.29 3.33 -1.80
CA GLU A 9 -60.07 4.46 -0.87
C GLU A 9 -59.76 4.13 0.62
N GLU A 10 -58.74 4.68 1.26
CA GLU A 10 -58.66 6.11 1.59
C GLU A 10 -57.34 6.36 2.33
N VAL A 11 -56.79 7.56 2.10
CA VAL A 11 -55.71 8.18 2.85
C VAL A 11 -56.33 8.84 4.11
N PHE A 12 -55.47 9.23 5.08
CA PHE A 12 -55.70 9.88 6.38
C PHE A 12 -55.58 8.88 7.56
N GLU A 13 -54.83 9.12 8.63
CA GLU A 13 -54.41 10.38 9.24
C GLU A 13 -53.15 10.18 10.10
N ALA A 14 -52.39 11.25 10.25
CA ALA A 14 -51.22 11.34 11.11
C ALA A 14 -51.60 11.26 12.60
N CYS A 15 -50.71 10.72 13.43
CA CYS A 15 -49.95 11.51 14.41
C CYS A 15 -49.36 10.64 15.52
N SER A 16 -48.10 10.98 15.84
CA SER A 16 -47.65 11.23 17.20
C SER A 16 -47.56 10.05 18.18
N GLY A 17 -46.31 9.76 18.53
CA GLY A 17 -45.93 9.87 19.94
C GLY A 17 -45.54 8.58 20.61
N ALA A 18 -44.27 8.57 21.05
CA ALA A 18 -43.76 7.87 22.22
C ALA A 18 -43.94 6.35 22.28
N ASP A 19 -42.83 5.63 22.13
CA ASP A 19 -41.99 5.21 23.26
C ASP A 19 -41.13 4.02 22.76
N VAL A 20 -39.81 4.19 22.66
CA VAL A 20 -38.92 3.21 22.00
C VAL A 20 -38.58 2.04 22.95
N ASN A 21 -39.41 1.80 23.96
CA ASN A 21 -39.24 0.74 24.95
C ASN A 21 -40.35 -0.32 24.87
N SER A 22 -40.53 -0.94 23.70
CA SER A 22 -41.14 -2.27 23.65
C SER A 22 -40.83 -3.00 22.35
N VAL A 23 -39.67 -3.67 22.28
CA VAL A 23 -39.54 -4.81 21.37
C VAL A 23 -40.08 -6.04 22.10
N THR A 24 -41.40 -6.20 22.07
CA THR A 24 -42.06 -7.43 22.47
C THR A 24 -41.86 -8.45 21.37
N ARG A 25 -40.83 -9.30 21.49
CA ARG A 25 -40.70 -10.48 20.63
C ARG A 25 -41.38 -11.66 21.31
N VAL A 26 -42.62 -11.91 20.92
CA VAL A 26 -43.31 -13.17 21.20
C VAL A 26 -42.67 -14.23 20.31
N CYS A 27 -41.97 -15.19 20.91
CA CYS A 27 -41.67 -16.49 20.33
C CYS A 27 -41.94 -17.56 21.38
N ALA A 28 -42.70 -18.57 20.95
CA ALA A 28 -43.34 -19.59 21.74
C ALA A 28 -42.36 -20.60 22.36
N GLY A 29 -42.73 -21.16 23.52
CA GLY A 29 -42.26 -22.47 23.97
C GLY A 29 -41.19 -22.47 25.07
N GLY A 30 -41.64 -22.27 26.32
CA GLY A 30 -41.14 -22.89 27.55
C GLY A 30 -39.62 -23.07 27.78
N LYS A 31 -39.03 -22.16 28.56
CA LYS A 31 -38.25 -22.42 29.80
C LYS A 31 -37.63 -21.10 30.28
N SER A 32 -37.61 -20.91 31.60
CA SER A 32 -37.26 -19.68 32.34
C SER A 32 -36.12 -18.85 31.73
N ALA A 33 -36.43 -17.60 31.37
CA ALA A 33 -35.43 -16.55 31.22
C ALA A 33 -35.17 -15.93 32.59
N THR A 34 -34.10 -16.36 33.24
CA THR A 34 -33.57 -15.73 34.45
C THR A 34 -33.14 -14.30 34.10
N ARG A 35 -33.62 -13.34 34.87
CA ARG A 35 -33.32 -11.91 34.77
C ARG A 35 -31.82 -11.68 35.00
N ALA A 36 -31.03 -11.65 33.92
CA ALA A 36 -29.67 -11.14 33.98
C ALA A 36 -29.75 -9.62 34.17
N SER A 37 -29.24 -9.14 35.30
CA SER A 37 -29.18 -7.73 35.68
C SER A 37 -28.45 -6.91 34.62
N ALA A 38 -28.98 -5.71 34.32
CA ALA A 38 -28.41 -4.68 33.46
C ALA A 38 -27.02 -4.15 33.89
N GLN A 39 -26.37 -4.77 34.87
CA GLN A 39 -25.00 -4.49 35.32
C GLN A 39 -23.97 -5.51 34.78
N GLY A 40 -24.39 -6.53 34.02
CA GLY A 40 -23.51 -7.52 33.39
C GLY A 40 -23.16 -7.25 31.92
N LEU A 41 -23.68 -6.18 31.32
CA LEU A 41 -23.47 -5.81 29.91
C LEU A 41 -22.62 -4.56 29.73
N GLN A 42 -21.82 -4.21 30.75
CA GLN A 42 -20.95 -3.03 30.75
C GLN A 42 -19.49 -3.38 31.06
N LEU A 43 -19.08 -4.60 30.72
CA LEU A 43 -17.70 -5.10 30.87
C LEU A 43 -17.25 -6.00 29.71
N VAL A 44 -17.90 -5.90 28.55
CA VAL A 44 -17.48 -6.57 27.30
C VAL A 44 -17.65 -5.63 26.09
N LEU A 45 -17.34 -4.35 26.29
CA LEU A 45 -17.27 -3.35 25.20
C LEU A 45 -16.03 -2.44 25.33
N GLU A 46 -15.03 -2.84 26.12
CA GLU A 46 -13.72 -2.16 26.19
C GLU A 46 -12.56 -3.00 25.62
N ASP A 47 -12.79 -4.26 25.23
CA ASP A 47 -11.72 -5.18 24.80
C ASP A 47 -11.88 -5.75 23.38
N VAL A 48 -12.73 -5.15 22.53
CA VAL A 48 -12.79 -5.50 21.10
C VAL A 48 -12.74 -4.22 20.25
N GLU A 49 -11.50 -3.90 19.89
CA GLU A 49 -11.06 -3.14 18.71
C GLU A 49 -11.17 -1.60 18.69
N PRO A 50 -10.00 -0.96 18.85
CA PRO A 50 -9.55 0.11 17.96
C PRO A 50 -8.35 -0.35 17.09
N TYR A 51 -8.18 -1.65 16.88
CA TYR A 51 -6.98 -2.24 16.23
C TYR A 51 -7.13 -2.52 14.73
N TYR A 52 -8.19 -2.03 14.10
CA TYR A 52 -8.23 -1.84 12.65
C TYR A 52 -8.10 -0.34 12.35
N GLY A 53 -6.96 0.23 12.76
CA GLY A 53 -6.43 1.40 12.06
C GLY A 53 -6.45 1.07 10.57
N ASN A 54 -7.08 1.92 9.76
CA ASN A 54 -7.20 1.78 8.31
C ASN A 54 -5.95 1.10 7.75
N THR A 55 -6.08 -0.15 7.27
CA THR A 55 -4.95 -1.00 6.86
C THR A 55 -4.08 -0.37 5.77
N ILE A 56 -4.64 0.57 4.99
CA ILE A 56 -3.95 1.40 4.01
C ILE A 56 -3.12 2.51 4.68
N ILE A 57 -3.62 3.12 5.75
CA ILE A 57 -2.94 4.19 6.50
C ILE A 57 -1.75 3.61 7.29
N ASP A 58 -1.93 2.45 7.93
CA ASP A 58 -0.86 1.81 8.71
C ASP A 58 0.24 1.21 7.84
N SER A 59 -0.05 0.86 6.58
CA SER A 59 0.94 0.41 5.61
C SER A 59 1.64 1.57 4.89
N ALA A 60 0.96 2.72 4.71
CA ALA A 60 1.55 3.90 4.07
C ALA A 60 2.82 4.41 4.76
N LYS A 61 3.00 4.17 6.07
CA LYS A 61 4.21 4.58 6.79
C LYS A 61 5.50 3.95 6.25
N TYR A 62 5.44 2.78 5.61
CA TYR A 62 6.64 2.14 5.04
C TYR A 62 7.02 2.64 3.65
N ARG A 63 6.17 3.44 3.01
CA ARG A 63 6.37 4.00 1.66
C ARG A 63 7.66 4.81 1.56
N ASP A 64 7.91 5.64 2.57
CA ASP A 64 9.03 6.59 2.53
C ASP A 64 10.38 5.87 2.65
N HIS A 65 10.42 4.68 3.27
CA HIS A 65 11.59 3.81 3.22
C HIS A 65 11.91 3.31 1.82
N VAL A 66 10.89 3.05 0.98
CA VAL A 66 11.13 2.71 -0.43
C VAL A 66 11.76 3.90 -1.14
N SER A 67 11.36 5.14 -0.82
CA SER A 67 12.01 6.35 -1.37
C SER A 67 13.45 6.50 -0.90
N LEU A 68 13.75 6.27 0.37
CA LEU A 68 15.12 6.30 0.89
C LEU A 68 16.01 5.30 0.15
N PHE A 69 15.51 4.08 -0.07
CA PHE A 69 16.24 3.08 -0.85
C PHE A 69 16.39 3.46 -2.32
N ASP A 70 15.37 4.09 -2.93
CA ASP A 70 15.46 4.60 -4.30
C ASP A 70 16.60 5.63 -4.45
N ASP A 71 16.81 6.47 -3.44
CA ASP A 71 17.90 7.44 -3.40
C ASP A 71 19.28 6.76 -3.22
N ASP A 72 19.38 5.77 -2.32
CA ASP A 72 20.60 4.96 -2.15
C ASP A 72 20.97 4.22 -3.46
N VAL A 73 19.99 3.65 -4.16
CA VAL A 73 20.19 3.03 -5.48
C VAL A 73 20.77 4.05 -6.47
N LEU A 74 20.20 5.25 -6.55
CA LEU A 74 20.71 6.26 -7.48
C LEU A 74 22.15 6.67 -7.15
N MET A 75 22.50 6.77 -5.87
CA MET A 75 23.86 7.06 -5.44
C MET A 75 24.84 5.97 -5.90
N CYS A 76 24.48 4.69 -5.73
CA CYS A 76 25.26 3.56 -6.24
C CYS A 76 25.38 3.59 -7.78
N VAL A 77 24.28 3.87 -8.48
CA VAL A 77 24.27 3.97 -9.96
C VAL A 77 25.29 5.01 -10.42
N LYS A 78 25.29 6.20 -9.83
CA LYS A 78 26.17 7.30 -10.22
C LYS A 78 27.66 6.99 -10.05
N GLN A 79 27.98 6.08 -9.13
CA GLN A 79 29.35 5.61 -8.87
C GLN A 79 29.76 4.42 -9.75
N SER A 80 28.81 3.78 -10.45
CA SER A 80 29.08 2.58 -11.24
C SER A 80 29.79 2.88 -12.57
N THR A 81 30.62 1.95 -13.02
CA THR A 81 31.25 2.00 -14.35
C THR A 81 30.21 1.95 -15.47
N LYS A 82 29.12 1.18 -15.29
CA LYS A 82 28.02 1.10 -16.24
C LYS A 82 27.33 2.45 -16.45
N TYR A 83 27.22 3.28 -15.41
CA TYR A 83 26.68 4.63 -15.57
C TYR A 83 27.63 5.54 -16.35
N GLN A 84 28.94 5.42 -16.17
CA GLN A 84 29.92 6.14 -16.99
C GLN A 84 29.83 5.72 -18.47
N GLU A 85 29.67 4.42 -18.74
CA GLU A 85 29.38 3.92 -20.09
C GLU A 85 28.07 4.47 -20.64
N ALA A 86 27.02 4.56 -19.82
CA ALA A 86 25.74 5.15 -20.21
C ALA A 86 25.90 6.62 -20.61
N LEU A 87 26.62 7.41 -19.82
CA LEU A 87 26.91 8.82 -20.08
C LEU A 87 27.71 9.04 -21.36
N SER A 88 28.65 8.15 -21.68
CA SER A 88 29.40 8.23 -22.94
C SER A 88 28.53 8.08 -24.19
N LYS A 89 27.38 7.40 -24.04
CA LYS A 89 26.41 7.15 -25.12
C LYS A 89 25.26 8.16 -25.11
N ASP A 90 24.92 8.67 -23.94
CA ASP A 90 23.85 9.64 -23.75
C ASP A 90 24.23 10.64 -22.64
N PRO A 91 24.85 11.77 -23.00
CA PRO A 91 25.22 12.81 -22.04
C PRO A 91 24.02 13.44 -21.33
N SER A 92 22.78 13.32 -21.85
CA SER A 92 21.60 13.90 -21.21
C SER A 92 21.28 13.26 -19.85
N LEU A 93 21.81 12.05 -19.60
CA LEU A 93 21.68 11.35 -18.33
C LEU A 93 22.35 12.09 -17.16
N THR A 94 23.24 13.08 -17.40
CA THR A 94 23.77 13.96 -16.34
C THR A 94 22.68 14.81 -15.68
N ASN A 95 21.56 15.05 -16.38
CA ASN A 95 20.44 15.82 -15.84
C ASN A 95 19.59 15.03 -14.85
N MET A 96 19.88 13.73 -14.68
CA MET A 96 19.17 12.87 -13.74
C MET A 96 19.64 13.13 -12.31
N ARG A 97 18.94 14.02 -11.62
CA ARG A 97 19.34 14.50 -10.30
C ARG A 97 18.74 13.64 -9.19
N THR A 98 17.51 13.19 -9.36
CA THR A 98 16.72 12.51 -8.32
C THR A 98 16.35 11.09 -8.72
N ALA A 99 16.07 10.23 -7.73
CA ALA A 99 15.59 8.87 -8.01
C ALA A 99 14.23 8.89 -8.72
N LYS A 100 13.44 9.95 -8.54
CA LYS A 100 12.19 10.17 -9.27
C LYS A 100 12.44 10.34 -10.78
N ASP A 101 13.51 11.03 -11.17
CA ASP A 101 13.87 11.21 -12.58
C ASP A 101 14.25 9.86 -13.20
N ALA A 102 15.09 9.09 -12.51
CA ALA A 102 15.47 7.74 -12.90
C ALA A 102 14.26 6.83 -13.11
N GLN A 103 13.32 6.84 -12.17
CA GLN A 103 12.09 6.06 -12.25
C GLN A 103 11.19 6.50 -13.39
N SER A 104 11.13 7.80 -13.67
CA SER A 104 10.34 8.34 -14.77
C SER A 104 10.91 7.91 -16.13
N LEU A 105 12.24 7.86 -16.26
CA LEU A 105 12.91 7.30 -17.42
C LEU A 105 12.60 5.80 -17.57
N LEU A 106 12.85 5.01 -16.53
CA LEU A 106 12.61 3.55 -16.55
C LEU A 106 11.14 3.20 -16.86
N ALA A 107 10.19 3.96 -16.30
CA ALA A 107 8.78 3.79 -16.61
C ALA A 107 8.45 4.15 -18.08
N SER A 108 9.15 5.13 -18.66
CA SER A 108 8.97 5.50 -20.07
C SER A 108 9.59 4.47 -21.02
N MET A 109 10.74 3.91 -20.66
CA MET A 109 11.33 2.75 -21.35
C MET A 109 10.40 1.55 -21.33
N ASN A 110 9.88 1.17 -20.16
CA ASN A 110 8.97 0.03 -20.02
C ASN A 110 7.68 0.23 -20.85
N ARG A 111 7.12 1.44 -20.87
CA ARG A 111 5.96 1.77 -21.74
C ARG A 111 6.30 1.70 -23.23
N ALA A 112 7.51 2.08 -23.62
CA ALA A 112 7.97 1.95 -24.99
C ALA A 112 8.16 0.48 -25.41
N GLU A 113 8.63 -0.37 -24.51
CA GLU A 113 8.76 -1.82 -24.75
C GLU A 113 7.40 -2.50 -24.91
N ILE A 114 6.45 -2.23 -24.00
CA ILE A 114 5.15 -2.93 -23.97
C ILE A 114 4.22 -2.49 -25.09
N SER A 115 4.15 -1.18 -25.36
CA SER A 115 3.10 -0.60 -26.22
C SER A 115 3.62 0.46 -27.20
N GLY A 116 4.94 0.60 -27.35
CA GLY A 116 5.53 1.56 -28.26
C GLY A 116 5.62 1.03 -29.69
N GLY A 117 5.23 1.83 -30.67
CA GLY A 117 5.66 1.63 -32.05
C GLY A 117 7.16 1.89 -32.22
N THR A 118 7.70 1.54 -33.39
CA THR A 118 9.15 1.60 -33.70
C THR A 118 9.79 2.95 -33.34
N GLU A 119 9.12 4.06 -33.64
CA GLU A 119 9.64 5.41 -33.32
C GLU A 119 9.76 5.65 -31.82
N ARG A 120 8.77 5.20 -31.04
CA ARG A 120 8.78 5.34 -29.58
C ARG A 120 9.84 4.43 -28.96
N GLN A 121 9.99 3.22 -29.48
CA GLN A 121 11.08 2.33 -29.05
C GLN A 121 12.45 2.95 -29.34
N ALA A 122 12.66 3.51 -30.54
CA ALA A 122 13.91 4.18 -30.88
C ALA A 122 14.22 5.39 -29.98
N ALA A 123 13.19 6.17 -29.60
CA ALA A 123 13.36 7.33 -28.74
C ALA A 123 13.74 6.99 -27.29
N TRP A 124 13.25 5.86 -26.76
CA TRP A 124 13.41 5.53 -25.33
C TRP A 124 14.38 4.40 -25.04
N LEU A 125 14.56 3.46 -25.97
CA LEU A 125 15.45 2.29 -25.82
C LEU A 125 16.82 2.56 -26.46
N THR A 126 17.35 3.75 -26.19
CA THR A 126 18.69 4.14 -26.64
C THR A 126 19.76 3.31 -25.94
N ALA A 127 20.95 3.20 -26.56
CA ALA A 127 22.05 2.46 -25.96
C ALA A 127 22.50 3.02 -24.60
N GLY A 128 22.36 4.34 -24.38
CA GLY A 128 22.59 4.98 -23.08
C GLY A 128 21.54 4.59 -22.05
N ASN A 129 20.25 4.66 -22.39
CA ASN A 129 19.15 4.31 -21.49
C ASN A 129 19.16 2.83 -21.09
N LEU A 130 19.47 1.93 -22.03
CA LEU A 130 19.62 0.50 -21.74
C LEU A 130 20.76 0.25 -20.75
N LYS A 131 21.91 0.90 -20.95
CA LYS A 131 23.05 0.79 -20.03
C LYS A 131 22.75 1.40 -18.65
N PHE A 132 22.01 2.51 -18.62
CA PHE A 132 21.50 3.09 -17.37
C PHE A 132 20.60 2.09 -16.62
N ARG A 133 19.67 1.41 -17.32
CA ARG A 133 18.82 0.39 -16.72
C ARG A 133 19.62 -0.78 -16.13
N GLU A 134 20.66 -1.24 -16.83
CA GLU A 134 21.58 -2.24 -16.28
C GLU A 134 22.24 -1.75 -14.99
N ALA A 135 22.77 -0.53 -14.98
CA ALA A 135 23.39 0.06 -13.79
C ALA A 135 22.40 0.15 -12.62
N TRP A 136 21.14 0.52 -12.89
CA TRP A 136 20.06 0.57 -11.91
C TRP A 136 19.76 -0.80 -11.31
N HIS A 137 19.61 -1.82 -12.17
CA HIS A 137 19.37 -3.20 -11.73
C HIS A 137 20.52 -3.76 -10.89
N ASP A 138 21.75 -3.56 -11.33
CA ASP A 138 22.94 -3.99 -10.59
C ASP A 138 23.02 -3.33 -9.22
N SER A 139 22.69 -2.04 -9.13
CA SER A 139 22.73 -1.28 -7.87
C SER A 139 21.69 -1.78 -6.87
N ILE A 140 20.48 -2.16 -7.33
CA ILE A 140 19.47 -2.80 -6.48
C ILE A 140 20.00 -4.11 -5.89
N MET A 141 20.62 -4.94 -6.74
CA MET A 141 21.17 -6.23 -6.32
C MET A 141 22.38 -6.07 -5.39
N GLN A 142 23.25 -5.08 -5.65
CA GLN A 142 24.37 -4.74 -4.79
C GLN A 142 23.93 -4.30 -3.39
N LEU A 143 22.82 -3.56 -3.30
CA LEU A 143 22.24 -3.16 -2.01
C LEU A 143 21.46 -4.30 -1.32
N GLY A 144 21.30 -5.45 -1.96
CA GLY A 144 20.81 -6.67 -1.33
C GLY A 144 19.33 -6.99 -1.54
N LEU A 145 18.65 -6.30 -2.49
CA LEU A 145 17.31 -6.69 -2.95
C LEU A 145 17.39 -7.42 -4.29
N SER A 146 16.51 -8.41 -4.50
CA SER A 146 16.25 -8.93 -5.84
C SER A 146 15.40 -7.95 -6.65
N LEU A 147 15.43 -8.07 -7.98
CA LEU A 147 14.57 -7.25 -8.85
C LEU A 147 13.07 -7.51 -8.60
N GLU A 148 12.70 -8.73 -8.25
CA GLU A 148 11.32 -9.09 -7.90
C GLU A 148 10.88 -8.43 -6.59
N GLN A 149 11.72 -8.49 -5.56
CA GLN A 149 11.46 -7.82 -4.28
C GLN A 149 11.33 -6.31 -4.47
N TYR A 150 12.23 -5.70 -5.23
CA TYR A 150 12.15 -4.28 -5.55
C TYR A 150 10.88 -3.94 -6.35
N ALA A 151 10.50 -4.75 -7.34
CA ALA A 151 9.26 -4.55 -8.08
C ALA A 151 8.02 -4.64 -7.17
N ALA A 152 8.00 -5.58 -6.22
CA ALA A 152 6.94 -5.69 -5.21
C ALA A 152 6.86 -4.42 -4.34
N LEU A 153 7.99 -3.91 -3.84
CA LEU A 153 8.06 -2.67 -3.05
C LEU A 153 7.60 -1.43 -3.84
N ARG A 154 7.93 -1.36 -5.13
CA ARG A 154 7.47 -0.30 -6.02
C ARG A 154 5.96 -0.35 -6.24
N ASN A 155 5.39 -1.54 -6.37
CA ASN A 155 3.94 -1.72 -6.43
C ASN A 155 3.26 -1.30 -5.13
N PHE A 156 3.82 -1.71 -3.99
CA PHE A 156 3.36 -1.31 -2.67
C PHE A 156 3.34 0.23 -2.52
N LYS A 157 4.45 0.91 -2.84
CA LYS A 157 4.55 2.39 -2.80
C LYS A 157 3.53 3.09 -3.70
N ARG A 158 3.17 2.49 -4.84
CA ARG A 158 2.13 3.03 -5.74
C ARG A 158 0.72 2.90 -5.15
N GLN A 159 0.43 1.79 -4.47
CA GLN A 159 -0.90 1.52 -3.89
C GLN A 159 -1.16 2.35 -2.63
N THR A 160 -0.13 2.71 -1.87
CA THR A 160 -0.22 3.36 -0.56
C THR A 160 -0.05 4.89 -0.60
N ASN A 161 -0.12 5.50 -1.77
CA ASN A 161 0.27 6.91 -2.01
C ASN A 161 -0.70 7.98 -1.43
N GLN A 162 -1.66 7.62 -0.56
CA GLN A 162 -2.75 8.51 -0.13
C GLN A 162 -2.66 9.04 1.33
N ALA A 163 -1.62 8.75 2.12
CA ALA A 163 -1.54 9.23 3.51
C ALA A 163 -0.15 9.76 3.94
N PHE A 164 -0.16 10.63 4.95
CA PHE A 164 0.86 11.58 5.41
C PHE A 164 2.19 11.00 5.97
N HIS A 165 3.18 11.89 6.11
CA HIS A 165 4.64 11.69 6.04
C HIS A 165 5.42 11.67 7.38
N GLN A 166 4.96 10.95 8.41
CA GLN A 166 5.83 10.67 9.56
C GLN A 166 6.36 9.24 9.47
N THR A 167 7.55 9.13 8.89
CA THR A 167 8.31 7.88 8.84
C THR A 167 9.10 7.73 10.13
N SER A 168 8.90 6.62 10.85
CA SER A 168 9.80 6.24 11.93
C SER A 168 11.18 5.85 11.36
N PRO A 169 12.25 5.86 12.17
CA PRO A 169 13.54 5.30 11.76
C PRO A 169 13.41 3.86 11.25
N PRO A 170 14.21 3.42 10.26
CA PRO A 170 14.10 2.07 9.69
C PRO A 170 14.17 0.93 10.72
N SER A 171 14.96 1.09 11.79
CA SER A 171 15.10 0.10 12.85
C SER A 171 13.83 -0.02 13.70
N GLU A 172 13.14 1.09 13.97
CA GLU A 172 11.86 1.11 14.68
C GLU A 172 10.76 0.51 13.81
N ALA A 173 10.67 0.94 12.55
CA ALA A 173 9.75 0.38 11.57
C ALA A 173 9.94 -1.14 11.39
N LEU A 174 11.17 -1.64 11.43
CA LEU A 174 11.48 -3.07 11.37
C LEU A 174 10.91 -3.83 12.57
N MET A 175 11.09 -3.29 13.79
CA MET A 175 10.56 -3.90 15.01
C MET A 175 9.03 -3.93 15.00
N GLU A 176 8.39 -2.87 14.52
CA GLU A 176 6.93 -2.81 14.39
C GLU A 176 6.41 -3.82 13.37
N LEU A 177 6.97 -3.84 12.16
CA LEU A 177 6.51 -4.72 11.08
C LEU A 177 6.64 -6.21 11.45
N LYS A 178 7.67 -6.58 12.22
CA LYS A 178 7.85 -7.95 12.71
C LYS A 178 6.75 -8.38 13.70
N LYS A 179 6.19 -7.45 14.47
CA LYS A 179 5.14 -7.71 15.48
C LYS A 179 3.72 -7.70 14.91
N VAL A 180 3.50 -6.97 13.82
CA VAL A 180 2.16 -6.75 13.26
C VAL A 180 1.76 -7.88 12.31
N ALA A 181 0.53 -8.37 12.48
CA ALA A 181 -0.12 -9.24 11.50
C ALA A 181 -0.47 -8.40 10.26
N VAL A 182 0.05 -8.82 9.10
CA VAL A 182 -0.22 -8.11 7.83
C VAL A 182 -1.49 -8.69 7.22
N PRO A 183 -2.46 -7.86 6.81
CA PRO A 183 -3.66 -8.31 6.12
C PRO A 183 -3.32 -9.18 4.91
N ALA A 184 -4.19 -10.14 4.59
CA ALA A 184 -3.95 -11.10 3.51
C ALA A 184 -3.62 -10.42 2.17
N GLU A 185 -4.29 -9.30 1.85
CA GLU A 185 -4.07 -8.53 0.62
C GLU A 185 -2.66 -7.91 0.48
N TYR A 186 -1.96 -7.67 1.60
CA TYR A 186 -0.62 -7.08 1.63
C TYR A 186 0.47 -8.07 2.07
N SER A 187 0.10 -9.33 2.36
CA SER A 187 1.01 -10.36 2.83
C SER A 187 2.24 -10.55 1.93
N GLN A 188 2.05 -10.45 0.61
CA GLN A 188 3.10 -10.50 -0.41
C GLN A 188 4.19 -9.43 -0.28
N TYR A 189 3.91 -8.31 0.41
CA TYR A 189 4.86 -7.21 0.60
C TYR A 189 5.62 -7.30 1.93
N LYS A 190 5.21 -8.16 2.86
CA LYS A 190 5.79 -8.23 4.21
C LYS A 190 7.29 -8.56 4.16
N GLU A 191 7.67 -9.64 3.49
CA GLU A 191 9.07 -10.07 3.39
C GLU A 191 9.96 -9.05 2.64
N PRO A 192 9.54 -8.51 1.47
CA PRO A 192 10.27 -7.42 0.83
C PRO A 192 10.46 -6.19 1.73
N LEU A 193 9.43 -5.79 2.50
CA LEU A 193 9.51 -4.65 3.41
C LEU A 193 10.44 -4.91 4.59
N ILE A 194 10.41 -6.12 5.18
CA ILE A 194 11.37 -6.50 6.22
C ILE A 194 12.79 -6.40 5.67
N LYS A 195 13.05 -6.95 4.48
CA LYS A 195 14.38 -6.93 3.87
C LYS A 195 14.87 -5.51 3.59
N LEU A 196 14.01 -4.66 3.04
CA LEU A 196 14.26 -3.24 2.83
C LEU A 196 14.69 -2.55 4.13
N LEU A 197 13.91 -2.76 5.20
CA LEU A 197 14.16 -2.14 6.49
C LEU A 197 15.45 -2.66 7.14
N GLU A 198 15.79 -3.93 6.97
CA GLU A 198 17.08 -4.49 7.39
C GLU A 198 18.26 -3.82 6.67
N ILE A 199 18.16 -3.64 5.34
CA ILE A 199 19.18 -2.93 4.54
C ILE A 199 19.35 -1.50 5.04
N LEU A 200 18.25 -0.76 5.19
CA LEU A 200 18.27 0.63 5.62
C LEU A 200 18.70 0.81 7.09
N SER A 201 18.48 -0.18 7.94
CA SER A 201 18.91 -0.17 9.35
C SER A 201 20.39 -0.53 9.52
N ALA A 202 20.93 -1.34 8.60
CA ALA A 202 22.32 -1.81 8.65
C ALA A 202 23.34 -0.77 8.15
N ALA A 203 22.90 0.40 7.67
CA ALA A 203 23.76 1.40 7.03
C ALA A 203 24.09 2.65 7.90
N PRO A 204 24.72 2.55 9.09
CA PRO A 204 25.20 3.72 9.83
C PRO A 204 26.69 4.05 9.52
N GLY A 205 27.15 3.98 8.26
CA GLY A 205 28.59 4.07 7.98
C GLY A 205 29.09 4.71 6.66
N THR A 206 28.23 5.03 5.69
CA THR A 206 28.65 5.60 4.39
C THR A 206 27.61 6.56 3.82
N ARG A 207 27.18 7.54 4.61
CA ARG A 207 26.39 8.69 4.15
C ARG A 207 27.28 9.93 4.12
#